data_AF-A0A524L7Y9-F1
#
_entry.id   AF-A0A524L7Y9-F1
#
_cell.length_a   1.000
_cell.length_b   1.000
_cell.length_c   1.000
_cell.angle_alpha   90.00
_cell.angle_beta   90.00
_cell.angle_gamma   90.00
#
_symmetry.space_group_name_H-M   'P 1'
#
loop_
_entity.id
_entity.type
_entity.pdbx_description
1 polymer ?
#
loop_
_entity_poly.entity_id
_entity_poly.type
_entity_poly.pdbx_seq_one_letter_code
_entity_poly.pdbx_strand_id
1 'polypeptide(L)'
;MDLVDKALVHPSFKFHGPEHHSLVPAAILIAMKNRGIPKKDGSQVTRENILDGIKRGSKIPGGFCGYAGACGGCIGAGVAVALYVGSTPTKGAERKFAHAATADALNRSLDGLRRCCKRATYYGITATMELLVKDFDIDLGEIPKIASCKYSERNRDCEHEDCVYFRMNS
;
A
#
# COMPACT_ATOMS: atom_id res chain seq x y z
N MET A 1 2.98 -8.10 -7.60
CA MET A 1 3.42 -8.43 -6.22
C MET A 1 4.93 -8.63 -6.06
N ASP A 2 5.66 -9.08 -7.08
CA ASP A 2 7.09 -9.43 -6.98
C ASP A 2 7.99 -8.34 -6.38
N LEU A 3 7.79 -7.08 -6.76
CA LEU A 3 8.53 -5.94 -6.20
C LEU A 3 8.34 -5.80 -4.68
N VAL A 4 7.09 -5.96 -4.22
CA VAL A 4 6.71 -5.87 -2.81
C VAL A 4 7.33 -7.03 -2.04
N ASP A 5 7.27 -8.25 -2.59
CA ASP A 5 7.87 -9.42 -1.96
C ASP A 5 9.40 -9.31 -1.85
N LYS A 6 10.07 -8.80 -2.90
CA LYS A 6 11.52 -8.51 -2.89
C LYS A 6 11.89 -7.50 -1.80
N ALA A 7 11.10 -6.44 -1.62
CA ALA A 7 11.33 -5.48 -0.54
C ALA A 7 11.16 -6.12 0.85
N LEU A 8 10.10 -6.91 1.05
CA LEU A 8 9.75 -7.50 2.34
C LEU A 8 10.67 -8.63 2.81
N VAL A 9 11.50 -9.19 1.93
CA VAL A 9 12.56 -10.15 2.30
C VAL A 9 13.93 -9.50 2.48
N HIS A 10 14.08 -8.22 2.12
CA HIS A 10 15.37 -7.54 2.21
C HIS A 10 15.83 -7.40 3.68
N PRO A 11 17.10 -7.70 4.03
CA PRO A 11 17.58 -7.67 5.42
C PRO A 11 17.39 -6.34 6.13
N SER A 12 17.53 -5.22 5.40
CA SER A 12 17.31 -3.88 5.95
C SER A 12 15.83 -3.51 6.15
N PHE A 13 14.89 -4.33 5.64
CA PHE A 13 13.47 -4.09 5.76
C PHE A 13 12.93 -4.83 7.00
N LYS A 14 12.78 -4.09 8.10
CA LYS A 14 12.28 -4.63 9.37
C LYS A 14 10.86 -5.17 9.19
N PHE A 15 10.48 -6.17 9.99
CA PHE A 15 9.15 -6.75 9.90
C PHE A 15 8.04 -5.73 10.22
N HIS A 16 8.27 -4.90 11.23
CA HIS A 16 7.45 -3.73 11.56
C HIS A 16 8.33 -2.48 11.49
N GLY A 17 7.80 -1.41 10.89
CA GLY A 17 8.52 -0.15 10.79
C GLY A 17 7.97 0.79 9.72
N PRO A 18 8.44 2.05 9.70
CA PRO A 18 7.98 3.08 8.77
C PRO A 18 8.35 2.78 7.31
N GLU A 19 9.25 1.84 7.05
CA GLU A 19 9.63 1.42 5.70
C GLU A 19 8.42 0.87 4.91
N HIS A 20 7.47 0.23 5.60
CA HIS A 20 6.22 -0.28 5.01
C HIS A 20 5.30 0.85 4.54
N HIS A 21 5.34 2.00 5.20
CA HIS A 21 4.52 3.16 4.85
C HIS A 21 4.95 3.76 3.51
N SER A 22 6.26 3.71 3.23
CA SER A 22 6.87 4.12 1.96
C SER A 22 6.70 3.07 0.85
N LEU A 23 6.60 1.78 1.22
CA LEU A 23 6.58 0.69 0.24
C LEU A 23 5.33 0.71 -0.64
N VAL A 24 4.15 0.97 -0.08
CA VAL A 24 2.89 0.99 -0.86
C VAL A 24 2.95 2.01 -2.00
N PRO A 25 3.20 3.32 -1.78
CA PRO A 25 3.26 4.28 -2.88
C PRO A 25 4.42 4.02 -3.82
N ALA A 26 5.58 3.60 -3.31
CA ALA A 26 6.71 3.25 -4.17
C ALA A 26 6.37 2.11 -5.13
N ALA A 27 5.75 1.03 -4.63
CA ALA A 27 5.46 -0.15 -5.42
C ALA A 27 4.44 0.13 -6.52
N ILE A 28 3.38 0.88 -6.23
CA ILE A 28 2.38 1.28 -7.22
C ILE A 28 3.02 2.15 -8.31
N LEU A 29 3.75 3.21 -7.92
CA LEU A 29 4.35 4.14 -8.90
C LEU A 29 5.44 3.46 -9.74
N ILE A 30 6.24 2.56 -9.17
CA ILE A 30 7.20 1.76 -9.93
C ILE A 30 6.47 0.84 -10.92
N ALA A 31 5.38 0.19 -10.50
CA ALA A 31 4.61 -0.67 -11.39
C ALA A 31 3.99 0.11 -12.57
N MET A 32 3.45 1.29 -12.30
CA MET A 32 2.92 2.18 -13.35
C MET A 32 4.03 2.61 -14.31
N LYS A 33 5.17 3.09 -13.78
CA LYS A 33 6.33 3.49 -14.58
C LYS A 33 6.84 2.36 -15.46
N ASN A 34 7.01 1.15 -14.91
CA ASN A 34 7.52 0.00 -15.65
C ASN A 34 6.58 -0.47 -16.76
N ARG A 35 5.27 -0.18 -16.65
CA ARG A 35 4.26 -0.48 -17.67
C ARG A 35 3.99 0.67 -18.64
N GLY A 36 4.68 1.81 -18.49
CA GLY A 36 4.43 2.99 -19.32
C GLY A 36 3.06 3.62 -19.10
N ILE A 37 2.42 3.38 -17.94
CA ILE A 37 1.10 3.95 -17.63
C ILE A 37 1.31 5.41 -17.22
N PRO A 38 0.72 6.39 -17.94
CA PRO A 38 0.83 7.78 -17.58
C PRO A 38 0.00 8.08 -16.32
N LYS A 39 0.32 9.21 -15.68
CA LYS A 39 -0.55 9.84 -14.68
C LYS A 39 -1.88 10.28 -15.32
N LYS A 40 -2.85 10.64 -14.48
CA LYS A 40 -4.17 11.12 -14.93
C LYS A 40 -4.09 12.34 -15.88
N ASP A 41 -3.07 13.18 -15.72
CA ASP A 41 -2.83 14.35 -16.57
C ASP A 41 -2.08 14.05 -17.88
N GLY A 42 -1.82 12.77 -18.18
CA GLY A 42 -1.08 12.34 -19.37
C GLY A 42 0.44 12.37 -19.23
N SER A 43 0.99 12.96 -18.17
CA SER A 43 2.45 12.95 -17.94
C SER A 43 2.96 11.57 -17.49
N GLN A 44 4.20 11.24 -17.84
CA GLN A 44 4.80 9.97 -17.45
C GLN A 44 5.13 9.92 -15.95
N VAL A 45 5.03 8.74 -15.34
CA VAL A 45 5.49 8.53 -13.96
C VAL A 45 7.01 8.55 -13.92
N THR A 46 7.60 9.53 -13.24
CA THR A 46 9.07 9.70 -13.19
C THR A 46 9.69 9.08 -11.94
N ARG A 47 11.02 9.05 -11.90
CA ARG A 47 11.76 8.63 -10.70
C ARG A 47 11.49 9.58 -9.52
N GLU A 48 11.31 10.87 -9.80
CA GLU A 48 11.02 11.91 -8.82
C GLU A 48 9.64 11.68 -8.19
N ASN A 49 8.64 11.23 -8.97
CA ASN A 49 7.34 10.86 -8.40
C ASN A 49 7.46 9.68 -7.43
N ILE A 50 8.26 8.66 -7.77
CA ILE A 50 8.52 7.50 -6.90
C ILE A 50 9.20 7.97 -5.60
N LEU A 51 10.23 8.81 -5.71
CA LEU A 51 10.93 9.37 -4.55
C LEU A 51 10.03 10.26 -3.69
N ASP A 52 9.12 11.03 -4.29
CA ASP A 52 8.13 11.82 -3.54
C ASP A 52 7.13 10.90 -2.82
N GLY A 53 6.71 9.80 -3.44
CA GLY A 53 5.91 8.76 -2.80
C GLY A 53 6.59 8.17 -1.56
N ILE A 54 7.87 7.81 -1.69
CA ILE A 54 8.70 7.34 -0.57
C ILE A 54 8.81 8.42 0.52
N LYS A 55 9.11 9.66 0.14
CA LYS A 55 9.25 10.79 1.07
C LYS A 55 7.96 11.11 1.83
N ARG A 56 6.80 11.01 1.16
CA ARG A 56 5.50 11.23 1.81
C ARG A 56 5.15 10.05 2.73
N GLY A 57 5.41 8.82 2.30
CA GLY A 57 5.21 7.62 3.11
C GLY A 57 6.08 7.60 4.38
N SER A 58 7.36 7.99 4.27
CA SER A 58 8.30 7.99 5.39
C SER A 58 7.97 9.01 6.49
N LYS A 59 7.15 10.03 6.17
CA LYS A 59 6.64 11.00 7.14
C LYS A 59 5.49 10.47 7.99
N ILE A 60 4.94 9.31 7.67
CA ILE A 60 3.88 8.69 8.46
C ILE A 60 4.53 8.01 9.69
N PRO A 61 4.21 8.45 10.93
CA PRO A 61 4.89 7.94 12.12
C PRO A 61 4.67 6.44 12.35
N GLY A 62 5.66 5.77 12.94
CA GLY A 62 5.51 4.39 13.40
C GLY A 62 4.42 4.25 14.47
N GLY A 63 3.68 3.13 14.47
CA GLY A 63 2.65 2.86 15.47
C GLY A 63 1.33 3.62 15.29
N PHE A 64 1.21 4.48 14.27
CA PHE A 64 0.00 5.28 14.00
C PHE A 64 -1.27 4.44 13.80
N CYS A 65 -1.14 3.17 13.39
CA CYS A 65 -2.27 2.23 13.35
C CYS A 65 -2.93 2.05 14.72
N GLY A 66 -2.15 1.98 15.81
CA GLY A 66 -2.67 1.80 17.17
C GLY A 66 -2.89 3.12 17.91
N TYR A 67 -2.02 4.11 17.70
CA TYR A 67 -2.06 5.37 18.45
C TYR A 67 -2.98 6.45 17.84
N ALA A 68 -3.28 6.35 16.54
CA ALA A 68 -4.06 7.35 15.81
C ALA A 68 -5.15 6.75 14.91
N GLY A 69 -5.36 5.43 14.97
CA GLY A 69 -6.36 4.71 14.18
C GLY A 69 -6.11 4.71 12.67
N ALA A 70 -4.93 5.15 12.21
CA ALA A 70 -4.65 5.35 10.80
C ALA A 70 -3.39 4.57 10.39
N CYS A 71 -3.58 3.39 9.82
CA CYS A 71 -2.46 2.52 9.46
C CYS A 71 -1.62 3.10 8.32
N GLY A 72 -0.29 3.16 8.50
CA GLY A 72 0.59 3.84 7.55
C GLY A 72 0.66 3.18 6.16
N GLY A 73 0.49 1.85 6.08
CA GLY A 73 0.32 1.17 4.78
C GLY A 73 -0.98 1.59 4.06
N CYS A 74 -2.05 1.84 4.82
CA CYS A 74 -3.33 2.31 4.27
C CYS A 74 -3.26 3.77 3.83
N ILE A 75 -2.64 4.65 4.61
CA ILE A 75 -2.35 6.03 4.18
C ILE A 75 -1.46 6.05 2.93
N GLY A 76 -0.51 5.10 2.83
CA GLY A 76 0.32 4.89 1.65
C GLY A 76 -0.47 4.67 0.35
N ALA A 77 -1.65 4.05 0.42
CA ALA A 77 -2.56 3.92 -0.73
C ALA A 77 -3.05 5.30 -1.22
N GLY A 78 -3.47 6.15 -0.29
CA GLY A 78 -3.83 7.54 -0.59
C GLY A 78 -2.67 8.35 -1.17
N VAL A 79 -1.45 8.16 -0.65
CA VAL A 79 -0.25 8.81 -1.20
C VAL A 79 -0.01 8.39 -2.65
N ALA A 80 -0.15 7.10 -2.96
CA ALA A 80 0.02 6.57 -4.32
C ALA A 80 -0.97 7.20 -5.29
N VAL A 81 -2.27 7.16 -4.93
CA VAL A 81 -3.34 7.72 -5.76
C VAL A 81 -3.23 9.23 -5.87
N ALA A 82 -2.88 9.94 -4.80
CA ALA A 82 -2.65 11.38 -4.82
C ALA A 82 -1.58 11.79 -5.84
N LEU A 83 -0.49 11.04 -5.94
CA LEU A 83 0.57 11.28 -6.92
C LEU A 83 0.11 10.95 -8.35
N TYR A 84 -0.64 9.87 -8.52
CA TYR A 84 -1.21 9.49 -9.81
C TYR A 84 -2.18 10.56 -10.35
N VAL A 85 -3.13 11.03 -9.55
CA VAL A 85 -4.15 11.99 -9.98
C VAL A 85 -3.69 13.46 -9.90
N GLY A 86 -2.49 13.72 -9.37
CA GLY A 86 -1.98 15.08 -9.20
C GLY A 86 -2.73 15.90 -8.12
N SER A 87 -3.12 15.23 -7.04
CA SER A 87 -3.87 15.80 -5.92
C SER A 87 -3.04 16.80 -5.10
N THR A 88 -3.70 17.88 -4.69
CA THR A 88 -3.18 18.94 -3.79
C THR A 88 -4.29 19.34 -2.82
N PRO A 89 -3.99 20.06 -1.71
CA PRO A 89 -5.01 20.50 -0.75
C PRO A 89 -6.18 21.28 -1.37
N THR A 90 -5.93 21.99 -2.48
CA THR A 90 -6.90 22.83 -3.19
C THR A 90 -7.64 22.13 -4.34
N LYS A 91 -7.27 20.89 -4.69
CA LYS A 91 -7.87 20.13 -5.80
C LYS A 91 -8.91 19.13 -5.31
N GLY A 92 -10.15 19.58 -5.14
CA GLY A 92 -11.23 18.78 -4.54
C GLY A 92 -11.53 17.46 -5.27
N ALA A 93 -11.60 17.49 -6.60
CA ALA A 93 -11.91 16.30 -7.41
C ALA A 93 -10.83 15.23 -7.30
N GLU A 94 -9.55 15.61 -7.32
CA GLU A 94 -8.41 14.71 -7.17
C GLU A 94 -8.29 14.19 -5.73
N ARG A 95 -8.52 15.05 -4.74
CA ARG A 95 -8.52 14.66 -3.31
C ARG A 95 -9.53 13.57 -3.02
N LYS A 96 -10.70 13.59 -3.65
CA LYS A 96 -11.71 12.54 -3.51
C LYS A 96 -11.11 11.15 -3.71
N PHE A 97 -10.32 10.94 -4.76
CA PHE A 97 -9.72 9.63 -5.07
C PHE A 97 -8.61 9.25 -4.08
N ALA A 98 -7.77 10.19 -3.68
CA ALA A 98 -6.74 9.93 -2.67
C ALA A 98 -7.35 9.55 -1.30
N HIS A 99 -8.44 10.23 -0.93
CA HIS A 99 -9.19 9.94 0.29
C HIS A 99 -9.88 8.59 0.21
N ALA A 100 -10.53 8.27 -0.91
CA ALA A 100 -11.16 6.99 -1.16
C ALA A 100 -10.15 5.84 -1.03
N ALA A 101 -8.98 5.94 -1.66
CA ALA A 101 -7.93 4.91 -1.56
C ALA A 101 -7.49 4.64 -0.10
N THR A 102 -7.37 5.70 0.70
CA THR A 102 -7.04 5.58 2.13
C THR A 102 -8.19 4.93 2.90
N ALA A 103 -9.42 5.36 2.66
CA ALA A 103 -10.61 4.85 3.32
C ALA A 103 -10.84 3.37 3.00
N ASP A 104 -10.71 2.97 1.73
CA ASP A 104 -10.88 1.59 1.29
C ASP A 104 -9.81 0.68 1.91
N ALA A 105 -8.57 1.14 1.98
CA ALA A 105 -7.51 0.41 2.66
C ALA A 105 -7.75 0.29 4.18
N LEU A 106 -8.24 1.36 4.83
CA LEU A 106 -8.58 1.34 6.25
C LEU A 106 -9.77 0.43 6.55
N ASN A 107 -10.80 0.43 5.70
CA ASN A 107 -11.95 -0.45 5.81
C ASN A 107 -11.52 -1.93 5.80
N ARG A 108 -10.55 -2.28 4.95
CA ARG A 108 -9.94 -3.64 4.95
C ARG A 108 -9.18 -3.96 6.23
N SER A 109 -8.70 -2.96 6.95
CA SER A 109 -7.98 -3.12 8.21
C SER A 109 -8.86 -3.21 9.45
N LEU A 110 -10.19 -3.15 9.29
CA LEU A 110 -11.17 -3.36 10.37
C LEU A 110 -11.33 -4.85 10.71
N ASP A 111 -10.19 -5.55 10.87
CA ASP A 111 -10.12 -6.98 11.11
C ASP A 111 -10.03 -7.36 12.61
N GLY A 112 -9.77 -6.38 13.49
CA GLY A 112 -9.64 -6.59 14.94
C GLY A 112 -8.35 -7.31 15.37
N LEU A 113 -7.42 -7.56 14.43
CA LEU A 113 -6.22 -8.35 14.68
C LEU A 113 -5.04 -7.48 15.14
N ARG A 114 -4.08 -8.09 15.85
CA ARG A 114 -2.82 -7.41 16.20
C ARG A 114 -2.08 -6.88 14.97
N ARG A 115 -1.21 -5.88 15.21
CA ARG A 115 -0.45 -5.19 14.16
C ARG A 115 0.28 -6.16 13.23
N CYS A 116 0.20 -5.89 11.94
CA CYS A 116 1.01 -6.55 10.92
C CYS A 116 1.27 -5.58 9.77
N CYS A 117 2.46 -4.97 9.73
CA CYS A 117 2.81 -3.99 8.68
C CYS A 117 2.77 -4.61 7.27
N LYS A 118 3.03 -5.92 7.17
CA LYS A 118 2.87 -6.68 5.94
C LYS A 118 1.41 -6.79 5.49
N ARG A 119 0.51 -7.18 6.40
CA ARG A 119 -0.94 -7.26 6.11
C ARG A 119 -1.48 -5.90 5.70
N ALA A 120 -1.06 -4.85 6.40
CA ALA A 120 -1.36 -3.47 6.04
C ALA A 120 -0.85 -3.07 4.64
N THR A 121 0.34 -3.53 4.24
CA THR A 121 0.85 -3.35 2.88
C THR A 121 -0.04 -4.05 1.85
N TYR A 122 -0.49 -5.27 2.13
CA TYR A 122 -1.43 -5.99 1.26
C TYR A 122 -2.78 -5.27 1.14
N TYR A 123 -3.33 -4.74 2.24
CA TYR A 123 -4.54 -3.92 2.20
C TYR A 123 -4.35 -2.67 1.33
N GLY A 124 -3.26 -1.92 1.54
CA GLY A 124 -2.98 -0.71 0.78
C GLY A 124 -2.80 -0.98 -0.72
N ILE A 125 -2.06 -2.02 -1.10
CA ILE A 125 -1.88 -2.41 -2.51
C ILE A 125 -3.21 -2.84 -3.14
N THR A 126 -3.97 -3.70 -2.45
CA THR A 126 -5.25 -4.21 -2.95
C THR A 126 -6.24 -3.07 -3.19
N ALA A 127 -6.44 -2.22 -2.18
CA ALA A 127 -7.34 -1.07 -2.29
C ALA A 127 -6.92 -0.10 -3.40
N THR A 128 -5.62 0.17 -3.55
CA THR A 128 -5.13 1.03 -4.64
C THR A 128 -5.41 0.42 -6.02
N MET A 129 -5.12 -0.87 -6.20
CA MET A 129 -5.28 -1.54 -7.49
C MET A 129 -6.75 -1.67 -7.88
N GLU A 130 -7.64 -2.01 -6.94
CA GLU A 130 -9.08 -2.08 -7.22
C GLU A 130 -9.67 -0.71 -7.56
N LEU A 131 -9.24 0.34 -6.87
CA LEU A 131 -9.64 1.72 -7.19
C LEU A 131 -9.15 2.11 -8.59
N LEU A 132 -7.91 1.77 -8.94
CA LEU A 132 -7.36 2.03 -10.28
C LEU A 132 -8.14 1.31 -11.38
N VAL A 133 -8.55 0.05 -11.16
CA VAL A 133 -9.41 -0.68 -12.10
C VAL A 133 -10.77 0.00 -12.20
N LYS A 134 -11.43 0.23 -11.07
CA LYS A 134 -12.81 0.75 -11.02
C LYS A 134 -12.95 2.17 -11.56
N ASP A 135 -12.06 3.08 -11.17
CA ASP A 135 -12.21 4.51 -11.42
C ASP A 135 -11.36 5.01 -12.60
N PHE A 136 -10.38 4.22 -13.07
CA PHE A 136 -9.44 4.63 -14.11
C PHE A 136 -9.15 3.58 -15.18
N ASP A 137 -9.77 2.39 -15.13
CA ASP A 137 -9.55 1.28 -16.07
C ASP A 137 -8.06 0.87 -16.18
N ILE A 138 -7.34 0.94 -15.06
CA ILE A 138 -5.91 0.59 -14.97
C ILE A 138 -5.75 -0.72 -14.19
N ASP A 139 -5.35 -1.77 -14.90
CA ASP A 139 -4.96 -3.05 -14.30
C ASP A 139 -3.44 -3.14 -14.08
N LEU A 140 -3.03 -3.27 -12.81
CA LEU A 140 -1.64 -3.47 -12.41
C LEU A 140 -1.29 -4.94 -12.10
N GLY A 141 -2.13 -5.89 -12.50
CA GLY A 141 -1.93 -7.33 -12.37
C GLY A 141 -2.55 -7.91 -11.10
N GLU A 142 -2.01 -9.03 -10.63
CA GLU A 142 -2.59 -9.75 -9.49
C GLU A 142 -2.39 -9.01 -8.15
N ILE A 143 -3.48 -8.92 -7.39
CA ILE A 143 -3.51 -8.52 -5.97
C ILE A 143 -3.06 -9.68 -5.05
N PRO A 144 -2.66 -9.40 -3.79
CA PRO A 144 -2.39 -10.43 -2.78
C PRO A 144 -3.55 -11.43 -2.66
N LYS A 145 -3.26 -12.73 -2.79
CA LYS A 145 -4.27 -13.80 -2.72
C LYS A 145 -4.56 -14.19 -1.25
N ILE A 146 -5.79 -14.62 -0.98
CA ILE A 146 -6.15 -15.26 0.30
C ILE A 146 -5.24 -16.49 0.51
N ALA A 147 -4.87 -16.76 1.76
CA ALA A 147 -3.99 -17.87 2.14
C ALA A 147 -2.63 -17.90 1.40
N SER A 148 -2.05 -16.73 1.08
CA SER A 148 -0.77 -16.64 0.34
C SER A 148 0.40 -16.09 1.16
N CYS A 149 0.21 -15.75 2.43
CA CYS A 149 1.27 -15.18 3.26
C CYS A 149 2.33 -16.24 3.59
N LYS A 150 3.57 -15.94 3.21
CA LYS A 150 4.78 -16.75 3.42
C LYS A 150 5.71 -16.14 4.48
N TYR A 151 5.14 -15.35 5.40
CA TYR A 151 5.89 -14.53 6.36
C TYR A 151 5.34 -14.65 7.80
N SER A 152 4.38 -15.54 8.04
CA SER A 152 3.77 -15.78 9.36
C SER A 152 4.82 -16.08 10.42
N GLU A 153 5.76 -16.98 10.13
CA GLU A 153 6.83 -17.40 11.04
C GLU A 153 7.80 -16.28 11.43
N ARG A 154 7.93 -15.22 10.60
CA ARG A 154 8.78 -14.05 10.91
C ARG A 154 8.07 -13.02 11.80
N ASN A 155 6.76 -13.15 12.00
CA ASN A 155 5.96 -12.20 12.78
C ASN A 155 5.66 -12.75 14.16
N ARG A 156 6.33 -12.21 15.19
CA ARG A 156 6.01 -12.54 16.59
C ARG A 156 4.59 -12.14 16.99
N ASP A 157 3.98 -11.19 16.28
CA ASP A 157 2.62 -10.72 16.52
C ASP A 157 1.59 -11.42 15.60
N CYS A 158 1.96 -12.53 14.91
CA CYS A 158 1.05 -13.22 13.99
C CYS A 158 -0.17 -13.80 14.72
N GLU A 159 -1.33 -13.69 14.09
CA GLU A 159 -2.61 -14.25 14.55
C GLU A 159 -3.02 -15.50 13.76
N HIS A 160 -2.10 -16.03 12.93
CA HIS A 160 -2.28 -17.28 12.19
C HIS A 160 -3.67 -17.40 11.53
N GLU A 161 -4.47 -18.38 11.91
CA GLU A 161 -5.75 -18.74 11.30
C GLU A 161 -6.77 -17.59 11.28
N ASP A 162 -6.67 -16.62 12.20
CA ASP A 162 -7.56 -15.45 12.21
C ASP A 162 -7.26 -14.46 11.08
N CYS A 163 -6.07 -14.55 10.47
CA CYS A 163 -5.66 -13.68 9.38
C CYS A 163 -6.01 -14.30 8.02
N VAL A 164 -6.81 -13.61 7.20
CA VAL A 164 -7.23 -14.07 5.85
C VAL A 164 -6.07 -14.42 4.90
N TYR A 165 -4.89 -13.84 5.11
CA TYR A 165 -3.71 -14.16 4.29
C TYR A 165 -2.90 -15.33 4.82
N PHE A 166 -3.17 -15.85 6.02
CA PHE A 166 -2.40 -16.94 6.60
C PHE A 166 -2.50 -18.18 5.72
N ARG A 167 -1.34 -18.71 5.36
CA ARG A 167 -1.21 -19.97 4.65
C ARG A 167 -0.91 -21.04 5.68
N MET A 168 -1.80 -22.02 5.83
CA MET A 168 -1.46 -23.24 6.54
C MET A 168 -0.31 -23.95 5.80
N ASN A 169 0.77 -24.24 6.52
CA ASN A 169 1.80 -25.11 6.00
C ASN A 169 1.24 -26.54 5.98
N SER A 170 0.96 -27.05 4.79
CA SER A 170 0.68 -28.47 4.52
C SER A 170 1.96 -29.29 4.49
#